data_AF-A0A1V8SEF9-F1
#
_entry.id   AF-A0A1V8SEF9-F1
#
_cell.length_a   1.000
_cell.length_b   1.000
_cell.length_c   1.000
_cell.angle_alpha   90.00
_cell.angle_beta   90.00
_cell.angle_gamma   90.00
#
_symmetry.space_group_name_H-M   'P 1'
#
loop_
_entity.id
_entity.type
_entity.pdbx_description
1 polymer ?
#
loop_
_entity_poly.entity_id
_entity_poly.type
_entity_poly.pdbx_seq_one_letter_code
_entity_poly.pdbx_strand_id
1 'polypeptide(L)'
;MDDPLNATFNSTFNGTFANGTNSTSEPFTPSPPKPFWTNLLLPTLYLTILLTTLISFSRTYRSRQLQRAARLAPWFPSHTSRDIYLTLLHLEPSDEKSEKGTKVPESVLKAALLKRALEDIQRIVALRQAKGPLQALLQRGSVGEELWVRFQRAEGEMEEEVKEVVEEANAYVSGWGQVIFQSANEMNQNLLLKERTSELLVKVDEEKAWWEAKKQGVQRQFLKENGVESSEAVSSPESTGKRIETRSSDEDAVIVESGGPAQAQGGAGGGKKKGKK
;
A
#
# COMPACT_ATOMS: atom_id res chain seq x y z
N MET A 1 39.83 -10.85 56.80
CA MET A 1 39.62 -9.43 56.41
C MET A 1 38.13 -9.27 56.39
N ASP A 2 37.63 -9.12 57.60
CA ASP A 2 36.24 -9.26 57.99
C ASP A 2 35.75 -7.86 58.32
N ASP A 3 34.62 -7.47 57.73
CA ASP A 3 33.51 -6.76 58.41
C ASP A 3 32.47 -6.24 57.39
N PRO A 4 31.20 -6.68 57.51
CA PRO A 4 30.04 -6.00 56.95
C PRO A 4 29.34 -5.17 58.03
N LEU A 5 29.13 -3.87 57.80
CA LEU A 5 28.39 -3.01 58.74
C LEU A 5 27.12 -2.41 58.12
N ASN A 6 26.02 -3.07 58.49
CA ASN A 6 24.72 -2.49 58.76
C ASN A 6 24.86 -1.29 59.72
N ALA A 7 24.32 -0.13 59.37
CA ALA A 7 24.16 0.99 60.29
C ALA A 7 22.79 1.65 60.09
N THR A 8 21.81 1.09 60.80
CA THR A 8 20.57 1.76 61.17
C THR A 8 20.94 2.89 62.15
N PHE A 9 20.95 4.14 61.71
CA PHE A 9 21.18 5.27 62.62
C PHE A 9 19.85 5.89 63.03
N ASN A 10 19.36 5.42 64.17
CA ASN A 10 18.26 6.02 64.90
C ASN A 10 18.89 7.05 65.86
N SER A 11 18.85 8.34 65.52
CA SER A 11 19.25 9.40 66.45
C SER A 11 18.10 10.37 66.67
N THR A 12 17.42 10.16 67.80
CA THR A 12 16.61 11.15 68.49
C THR A 12 17.50 12.35 68.82
N PHE A 13 17.33 13.44 68.06
CA PHE A 13 17.99 14.71 68.36
C PHE A 13 17.20 15.42 69.46
N ASN A 14 17.83 15.50 70.64
CA ASN A 14 17.35 16.19 71.83
C ASN A 14 17.52 17.71 71.62
N GLY A 15 16.43 18.41 71.34
CA GLY A 15 16.41 19.86 71.17
C GLY A 15 16.25 20.59 72.51
N THR A 16 17.32 21.24 72.93
CA THR A 16 17.50 22.14 74.08
C THR A 16 16.36 23.16 74.25
N PHE A 17 15.69 23.13 75.41
CA PHE A 17 14.75 24.17 75.82
C PHE A 17 15.52 25.36 76.40
N ALA A 18 15.66 26.44 75.62
CA ALA A 18 16.10 27.73 76.12
C ALA A 18 14.91 28.42 76.82
N ASN A 19 14.92 28.45 78.14
CA ASN A 19 13.98 29.24 78.93
C ASN A 19 14.45 30.70 78.96
N GLY A 20 14.00 31.50 77.99
CA GLY A 20 14.15 32.95 77.98
C GLY A 20 12.86 33.61 78.46
N THR A 21 12.76 33.86 79.77
CA THR A 21 11.69 34.68 80.34
C THR A 21 11.97 36.15 80.02
N ASN A 22 11.25 36.72 79.06
CA ASN A 22 11.01 38.15 79.02
C ASN A 22 9.52 38.40 78.75
N SER A 23 8.83 38.80 79.81
CA SER A 23 7.42 39.14 79.85
C SER A 23 7.20 40.55 79.31
N THR A 24 6.67 40.63 78.09
CA THR A 24 5.83 41.75 77.65
C THR A 24 4.54 41.12 77.15
N SER A 25 3.51 41.10 78.00
CA SER A 25 2.20 40.55 77.68
C SER A 25 1.45 41.51 76.77
N GLU A 26 1.72 41.46 75.47
CA GLU A 26 0.75 41.87 74.46
C GLU A 26 -0.51 41.00 74.63
N PRO A 27 -1.72 41.56 74.69
CA PRO A 27 -2.94 40.77 74.78
C PRO A 27 -3.03 39.83 73.57
N PHE A 28 -3.07 38.53 73.81
CA PHE A 28 -3.31 37.51 72.78
C PHE A 28 -4.71 37.70 72.24
N THR A 29 -4.83 38.44 71.13
CA THR A 29 -6.04 38.45 70.34
C THR A 29 -6.09 37.12 69.58
N PRO A 30 -7.15 36.30 69.72
CA PRO A 30 -7.28 35.10 68.92
C PRO A 30 -7.37 35.52 67.46
N SER A 31 -6.40 35.08 66.65
CA SER A 31 -6.44 35.29 65.20
C SER A 31 -7.80 34.78 64.68
N PRO A 32 -8.53 35.57 63.88
CA PRO A 32 -9.88 35.23 63.45
C PRO A 32 -9.90 33.86 62.76
N PRO A 33 -10.94 33.04 62.96
CA PRO A 33 -11.03 31.72 62.33
C PRO A 33 -10.92 31.89 60.81
N LYS A 34 -9.94 31.21 60.21
CA LYS A 34 -9.76 31.22 58.75
C LYS A 34 -11.07 30.76 58.13
N PRO A 35 -11.66 31.53 57.19
CA PRO A 35 -12.97 31.20 56.65
C PRO A 35 -12.91 29.82 55.97
N PHE A 36 -13.95 28.99 56.15
CA PHE A 36 -14.05 27.63 55.56
C PHE A 36 -13.64 27.57 54.08
N TRP A 37 -13.99 28.63 53.34
CA TRP A 37 -13.64 28.83 51.93
C TRP A 37 -12.12 28.78 51.66
N THR A 38 -11.27 29.22 52.58
CA THR A 38 -9.80 29.17 52.37
C THR A 38 -9.24 27.76 52.30
N ASN A 39 -9.73 26.84 53.14
CA ASN A 39 -9.30 25.44 53.11
C ASN A 39 -9.88 24.65 51.93
N LEU A 40 -11.02 25.07 51.37
CA LEU A 40 -11.62 24.47 50.17
C LEU A 40 -11.02 25.05 48.87
N LEU A 41 -10.60 26.31 48.88
CA LEU A 41 -10.08 27.01 47.70
C LEU A 41 -8.70 26.51 47.27
N LEU A 42 -7.80 26.19 48.22
CA LEU A 42 -6.48 25.64 47.89
C LEU A 42 -6.53 24.31 47.09
N PRO A 43 -7.26 23.26 47.53
CA PRO A 43 -7.32 22.00 46.79
C PRO A 43 -8.10 22.12 45.47
N THR A 44 -9.15 22.94 45.42
CA THR A 44 -9.89 23.18 44.18
C THR A 44 -9.06 23.94 43.15
N LEU A 45 -8.29 24.96 43.58
CA LEU A 45 -7.33 25.68 42.73
C LEU A 45 -6.22 24.75 42.20
N TYR A 46 -5.70 23.85 43.04
CA TYR A 46 -4.72 22.85 42.61
C TYR A 46 -5.28 21.95 41.49
N LEU A 47 -6.50 21.44 41.68
CA LEU A 47 -7.20 20.63 40.68
C LEU A 47 -7.49 21.39 39.39
N THR A 48 -7.90 22.66 39.46
CA THR A 48 -8.18 23.45 38.25
C THR A 48 -6.91 23.76 37.45
N ILE A 49 -5.79 24.05 38.13
CA ILE A 49 -4.48 24.25 37.47
C ILE A 49 -4.01 22.92 36.85
N LEU A 50 -4.15 21.80 37.55
CA LEU A 50 -3.80 20.49 37.01
C LEU A 50 -4.66 20.13 35.79
N LEU A 51 -5.97 20.39 35.85
CA LEU A 51 -6.89 20.07 34.77
C LEU A 51 -6.65 20.97 33.55
N THR A 52 -6.41 22.26 33.76
CA THR A 52 -6.12 23.20 32.67
C THR A 52 -4.79 22.89 31.99
N THR A 53 -3.74 22.57 32.75
CA THR A 53 -2.45 22.14 32.19
C THR A 53 -2.56 20.82 31.44
N LEU A 54 -3.29 19.83 31.97
CA LEU A 54 -3.54 18.56 31.30
C LEU A 54 -4.33 18.71 29.99
N ILE A 55 -5.41 19.50 30.00
CA ILE A 55 -6.22 19.78 28.80
C ILE A 55 -5.37 20.53 27.76
N SER A 56 -4.59 21.52 28.17
CA SER A 56 -3.71 22.29 27.28
C SER A 56 -2.66 21.38 26.62
N PHE A 57 -2.02 20.51 27.40
CA PHE A 57 -1.07 19.53 26.88
C PHE A 57 -1.73 18.50 25.97
N SER A 58 -2.89 17.94 26.36
CA SER A 58 -3.64 16.97 25.55
C SER A 58 -4.04 17.57 24.20
N ARG A 59 -4.56 18.81 24.19
CA ARG A 59 -4.93 19.53 22.96
C ARG A 59 -3.72 19.81 22.06
N THR A 60 -2.62 20.31 22.62
CA THR A 60 -1.42 20.61 21.84
C THR A 60 -0.74 19.34 21.31
N TYR A 61 -0.64 18.29 22.12
CA TYR A 61 -0.11 16.99 21.69
C TYR A 61 -0.96 16.37 20.58
N ARG A 62 -2.28 16.32 20.76
CA ARG A 62 -3.20 15.78 19.75
C ARG A 62 -3.21 16.63 18.49
N SER A 63 -3.17 17.96 18.62
CA SER A 63 -3.04 18.87 17.47
C SER A 63 -1.74 18.64 16.69
N ARG A 64 -0.61 18.43 17.38
CA ARG A 64 0.67 18.10 16.72
C ARG A 64 0.63 16.73 16.06
N GLN A 65 -0.01 15.75 16.68
CA GLN A 65 -0.17 14.42 16.09
C GLN A 65 -1.03 14.47 14.82
N LEU A 66 -2.12 15.23 14.83
CA LEU A 66 -2.97 15.45 13.65
C LEU A 66 -2.22 16.20 12.54
N GLN A 67 -1.42 17.23 12.88
CA GLN A 67 -0.58 17.93 11.90
C GLN A 67 0.51 17.03 11.31
N ARG A 68 1.10 16.13 12.11
CA ARG A 68 2.06 15.13 11.61
C ARG A 68 1.37 14.18 10.63
N ALA A 69 0.18 13.70 10.96
CA ALA A 69 -0.62 12.85 10.06
C ALA A 69 -1.07 13.60 8.78
N ALA A 70 -1.36 14.89 8.88
CA ALA A 70 -1.74 15.73 7.75
C ALA A 70 -0.58 16.05 6.80
N ARG A 71 0.66 16.08 7.31
CA ARG A 71 1.89 16.31 6.52
C ARG A 71 2.33 15.09 5.70
N LEU A 72 1.74 13.93 5.97
CA LEU A 72 2.07 12.72 5.24
C LEU A 72 1.64 12.86 3.79
N ALA A 73 2.51 12.46 2.87
CA ALA A 73 2.18 12.48 1.46
C ALA A 73 0.96 11.59 1.18
N PRO A 74 0.05 11.99 0.27
CA PRO A 74 -1.10 11.18 -0.09
C PRO A 74 -0.65 9.82 -0.64
N TRP A 75 -1.46 8.79 -0.43
CA TRP A 75 -1.14 7.43 -0.89
C TRP A 75 -1.28 7.31 -2.42
N PHE A 76 -2.39 7.85 -2.94
CA PHE A 76 -2.66 7.92 -4.37
C PHE A 76 -2.33 9.31 -4.93
N PRO A 77 -2.01 9.42 -6.22
CA PRO A 77 -1.95 10.71 -6.90
C PRO A 77 -3.33 11.38 -6.94
N SER A 78 -3.35 12.65 -7.40
CA SER A 78 -4.60 13.39 -7.61
C SER A 78 -5.60 12.58 -8.42
N HIS A 79 -6.89 12.77 -8.13
CA HIS A 79 -7.97 12.02 -8.76
C HIS A 79 -8.44 12.73 -10.02
N THR A 80 -7.77 12.46 -11.13
CA THR A 80 -8.04 13.12 -12.42
C THR A 80 -9.46 12.93 -12.91
N SER A 81 -10.04 11.73 -12.77
CA SER A 81 -11.41 11.44 -13.20
C SER A 81 -12.45 12.21 -12.39
N ARG A 82 -12.24 12.34 -11.07
CA ARG A 82 -13.05 13.20 -10.19
C ARG A 82 -12.90 14.66 -10.57
N ASP A 83 -11.66 15.13 -10.73
CA ASP A 83 -11.37 16.53 -11.07
C ASP A 83 -12.05 16.91 -12.40
N ILE A 84 -12.04 16.02 -13.40
CA ILE A 84 -12.76 16.21 -14.67
C ILE A 84 -14.28 16.29 -14.43
N TYR A 85 -14.85 15.35 -13.67
CA TYR A 85 -16.29 15.34 -13.38
C TYR A 85 -16.73 16.62 -12.66
N LEU A 86 -16.01 17.03 -11.62
CA LEU A 86 -16.29 18.25 -10.88
C LEU A 86 -16.10 19.48 -11.78
N THR A 87 -15.06 19.52 -12.62
CA THR A 87 -14.88 20.62 -13.57
C THR A 87 -16.05 20.71 -14.55
N LEU A 88 -16.54 19.58 -15.05
CA LEU A 88 -17.72 19.53 -15.93
C LEU A 88 -19.00 19.99 -15.22
N LEU A 89 -19.13 19.69 -13.93
CA LEU A 89 -20.26 20.14 -13.12
C LEU A 89 -20.22 21.66 -12.89
N HIS A 90 -19.06 22.22 -12.57
CA HIS A 90 -18.88 23.66 -12.36
C HIS A 90 -18.88 24.47 -13.68
N LEU A 91 -18.84 23.79 -14.83
CA LEU A 91 -18.98 24.42 -16.15
C LEU A 91 -20.45 24.72 -16.51
N GLU A 92 -21.42 24.36 -15.65
CA GLU A 92 -22.81 24.84 -15.78
C GLU A 92 -22.86 26.39 -15.66
N PRO A 93 -23.77 27.07 -16.37
CA PRO A 93 -23.60 28.44 -16.83
C PRO A 93 -23.74 29.46 -15.69
N SER A 94 -22.69 29.64 -14.90
CA SER A 94 -22.49 30.81 -14.04
C SER A 94 -21.96 32.02 -14.82
N ASP A 95 -21.53 31.83 -16.07
CA ASP A 95 -21.11 32.91 -16.93
C ASP A 95 -22.31 33.49 -17.69
N GLU A 96 -22.88 34.56 -17.14
CA GLU A 96 -23.89 35.42 -17.78
C GLU A 96 -23.44 36.00 -19.15
N LYS A 97 -22.20 35.72 -19.59
CA LYS A 97 -21.61 36.14 -20.87
C LYS A 97 -21.63 35.06 -21.97
N SER A 98 -22.12 33.85 -21.68
CA SER A 98 -22.36 32.81 -22.67
C SER A 98 -23.82 32.86 -23.12
N GLU A 99 -24.15 33.79 -24.02
CA GLU A 99 -25.53 34.07 -24.44
C GLU A 99 -26.26 32.94 -25.19
N LYS A 100 -25.68 31.74 -25.36
CA LYS A 100 -26.35 30.55 -25.92
C LYS A 100 -25.55 29.26 -25.70
N GLY A 101 -25.79 28.60 -24.56
CA GLY A 101 -26.03 27.15 -24.53
C GLY A 101 -24.86 26.18 -24.75
N THR A 102 -23.92 26.11 -23.81
CA THR A 102 -23.10 24.89 -23.65
C THR A 102 -23.43 24.19 -22.33
N LYS A 103 -24.72 23.94 -22.07
CA LYS A 103 -25.10 23.05 -20.97
C LYS A 103 -24.56 21.66 -21.29
N VAL A 104 -23.63 21.16 -20.49
CA VAL A 104 -23.07 19.82 -20.65
C VAL A 104 -24.24 18.82 -20.59
N PRO A 105 -24.39 17.94 -21.59
CA PRO A 105 -25.49 16.99 -21.59
C PRO A 105 -25.32 16.00 -20.43
N GLU A 106 -26.45 15.64 -19.79
CA GLU A 106 -26.47 14.71 -18.66
C GLU A 106 -25.84 13.35 -18.99
N SER A 107 -25.89 12.92 -20.25
CA SER A 107 -25.21 11.71 -20.73
C SER A 107 -23.69 11.77 -20.55
N VAL A 108 -23.09 12.95 -20.76
CA VAL A 108 -21.64 13.16 -20.55
C VAL A 108 -21.30 13.19 -19.07
N LEU A 109 -22.15 13.79 -18.22
CA LEU A 109 -21.97 13.78 -16.77
C LEU A 109 -22.06 12.36 -16.19
N LYS A 110 -23.05 11.57 -16.63
CA LYS A 110 -23.19 10.14 -16.27
C LYS A 110 -21.99 9.31 -16.73
N ALA A 111 -21.49 9.57 -17.94
CA ALA A 111 -20.29 8.90 -18.44
C ALA A 111 -19.04 9.29 -17.64
N ALA A 112 -18.88 10.56 -17.27
CA ALA A 112 -17.79 11.04 -16.43
C ALA A 112 -17.85 10.41 -15.02
N LEU A 113 -19.04 10.32 -14.42
CA LEU A 113 -19.23 9.64 -13.14
C LEU A 113 -18.88 8.14 -13.22
N LEU A 114 -19.24 7.47 -14.31
CA LEU A 114 -18.81 6.08 -14.54
C LEU A 114 -17.29 5.94 -14.67
N LYS A 115 -16.60 6.91 -15.28
CA LYS A 115 -15.14 6.93 -15.37
C LYS A 115 -14.49 7.19 -14.00
N ARG A 116 -15.09 8.05 -13.17
CA ARG A 116 -14.72 8.25 -11.76
C ARG A 116 -14.85 6.93 -10.98
N ALA A 117 -16.00 6.26 -11.05
CA ALA A 117 -16.23 4.98 -10.39
C ALA A 117 -15.26 3.86 -10.85
N LEU A 118 -14.85 3.87 -12.12
CA LEU A 118 -13.86 2.93 -12.67
C LEU A 118 -12.48 3.14 -12.05
N GLU A 119 -12.02 4.38 -11.95
CA GLU A 119 -10.76 4.73 -11.27
C GLU A 119 -10.80 4.34 -9.79
N ASP A 120 -11.94 4.54 -9.11
CA ASP A 120 -12.12 4.13 -7.71
C ASP A 120 -11.99 2.61 -7.56
N ILE A 121 -12.59 1.81 -8.46
CA ILE A 121 -12.41 0.35 -8.46
C ILE A 121 -10.93 -0.02 -8.61
N GLN A 122 -10.20 0.62 -9.52
CA GLN A 122 -8.77 0.36 -9.70
C GLN A 122 -7.98 0.63 -8.42
N ARG A 123 -8.25 1.76 -7.76
CA ARG A 123 -7.63 2.13 -6.48
C ARG A 123 -8.01 1.17 -5.35
N ILE A 124 -9.28 0.76 -5.24
CA ILE A 124 -9.75 -0.22 -4.25
C ILE A 124 -9.06 -1.57 -4.45
N VAL A 125 -8.97 -2.05 -5.69
CA VAL A 125 -8.29 -3.31 -6.00
C VAL A 125 -6.82 -3.21 -5.60
N ALA A 126 -6.14 -2.10 -5.89
CA ALA A 126 -4.76 -1.87 -5.46
C ALA A 126 -4.60 -1.86 -3.93
N LEU A 127 -5.49 -1.17 -3.19
CA LEU A 127 -5.47 -1.17 -1.72
C LEU A 127 -5.66 -2.58 -1.16
N ARG A 128 -6.63 -3.33 -1.68
CA ARG A 128 -6.92 -4.71 -1.23
C ARG A 128 -5.74 -5.64 -1.46
N GLN A 129 -5.08 -5.53 -2.61
CA GLN A 129 -3.88 -6.32 -2.92
C GLN A 129 -2.69 -5.95 -2.04
N ALA A 130 -2.54 -4.68 -1.67
CA ALA A 130 -1.43 -4.20 -0.83
C ALA A 130 -1.59 -4.53 0.67
N LYS A 131 -2.83 -4.62 1.18
CA LYS A 131 -3.12 -4.76 2.62
C LYS A 131 -2.42 -5.95 3.29
N GLY A 132 -2.54 -7.14 2.71
CA GLY A 132 -1.97 -8.38 3.26
C GLY A 132 -0.43 -8.35 3.35
N PRO A 133 0.27 -8.12 2.23
CA PRO A 133 1.73 -8.00 2.23
C PRO A 133 2.25 -6.91 3.16
N LEU A 134 1.56 -5.76 3.23
CA LEU A 134 1.96 -4.64 4.08
C LEU A 134 1.89 -4.99 5.57
N GLN A 135 0.83 -5.69 6.01
CA GLN A 135 0.72 -6.17 7.39
C GLN A 135 1.84 -7.14 7.76
N ALA A 136 2.20 -8.05 6.85
CA ALA A 136 3.30 -8.99 7.07
C ALA A 136 4.66 -8.26 7.21
N LEU A 137 4.89 -7.22 6.39
CA LEU A 137 6.11 -6.41 6.46
C LEU A 137 6.19 -5.54 7.73
N LEU A 138 5.05 -5.07 8.22
CA LEU A 138 4.93 -4.31 9.46
C LEU A 138 5.28 -5.19 10.69
N GLN A 139 4.75 -6.41 10.75
CA GLN A 139 5.08 -7.37 11.81
C GLN A 139 6.57 -7.74 11.85
N ARG A 140 7.23 -7.71 10.69
CA ARG A 140 8.68 -7.93 10.57
C ARG A 140 9.52 -6.70 10.95
N GLY A 141 8.89 -5.55 11.20
CA GLY A 141 9.60 -4.29 11.50
C GLY A 141 10.35 -3.69 10.31
N SER A 142 10.17 -4.23 9.10
CA SER A 142 10.84 -3.78 7.87
C SER A 142 10.24 -2.51 7.25
N VAL A 143 9.02 -2.16 7.67
CA VAL A 143 8.26 -1.01 7.21
C VAL A 143 7.85 -0.18 8.42
N GLY A 144 7.95 1.15 8.30
CA GLY A 144 7.57 2.06 9.38
C GLY A 144 6.05 2.14 9.60
N GLU A 145 5.65 2.34 10.86
CA GLU A 145 4.25 2.52 11.26
C GLU A 145 3.56 3.71 10.55
N GLU A 146 4.33 4.73 10.18
CA GLU A 146 3.84 5.88 9.40
C GLU A 146 3.21 5.44 8.08
N LEU A 147 3.80 4.45 7.39
CA LEU A 147 3.26 3.95 6.13
C LEU A 147 1.92 3.24 6.34
N TRP A 148 1.81 2.49 7.44
CA TRP A 148 0.57 1.81 7.81
C TRP A 148 -0.56 2.82 8.10
N VAL A 149 -0.25 3.88 8.85
CA VAL A 149 -1.21 4.98 9.11
C VAL A 149 -1.64 5.67 7.80
N ARG A 150 -0.69 5.90 6.86
CA ARG A 150 -1.01 6.45 5.53
C ARG A 150 -1.92 5.53 4.73
N PHE A 151 -1.67 4.22 4.78
CA PHE A 151 -2.49 3.22 4.11
C PHE A 151 -3.92 3.20 4.69
N GLN A 152 -4.08 3.20 6.01
CA GLN A 152 -5.41 3.24 6.65
C GLN A 152 -6.17 4.53 6.34
N ARG A 153 -5.47 5.66 6.28
CA ARG A 153 -6.04 6.94 5.85
C ARG A 153 -6.56 6.84 4.41
N ALA A 154 -5.78 6.29 3.50
CA ALA A 154 -6.18 6.11 2.10
C ALA A 154 -7.36 5.13 1.95
N GLU A 155 -7.44 4.09 2.79
CA GLU A 155 -8.59 3.20 2.85
C GLU A 155 -9.87 3.96 3.27
N GLY A 156 -9.79 4.80 4.31
CA GLY A 156 -10.91 5.64 4.73
C GLY A 156 -11.32 6.70 3.68
N GLU A 157 -10.35 7.38 3.07
CA GLU A 157 -10.60 8.36 1.99
C GLU A 157 -11.27 7.69 0.78
N MET A 158 -10.92 6.45 0.47
CA MET A 158 -11.55 5.68 -0.61
C MET A 158 -12.97 5.21 -0.25
N GLU A 159 -13.22 4.84 1.01
CA GLU A 159 -14.57 4.50 1.48
C GLU A 159 -15.53 5.70 1.44
N GLU A 160 -15.03 6.89 1.76
CA GLU A 160 -15.79 8.14 1.63
C GLU A 160 -16.10 8.45 0.16
N GLU A 161 -15.11 8.33 -0.72
CA GLU A 161 -15.29 8.53 -2.15
C GLU A 161 -16.35 7.58 -2.75
N VAL A 162 -16.30 6.29 -2.37
CA VAL A 162 -17.30 5.31 -2.84
C VAL A 162 -18.71 5.71 -2.40
N LYS A 163 -18.88 6.19 -1.17
CA LYS A 163 -20.19 6.65 -0.69
C LYS A 163 -20.66 7.86 -1.47
N GLU A 164 -19.78 8.83 -1.70
CA GLU A 164 -20.09 10.03 -2.50
C GLU A 164 -20.55 9.65 -3.91
N VAL A 165 -19.83 8.76 -4.60
CA VAL A 165 -20.22 8.29 -5.94
C VAL A 165 -21.56 7.55 -5.94
N VAL A 166 -21.86 6.74 -4.90
CA VAL A 166 -23.17 6.09 -4.76
C VAL A 166 -24.28 7.12 -4.57
N GLU A 167 -24.06 8.13 -3.73
CA GLU A 167 -25.03 9.21 -3.47
C GLU A 167 -25.27 10.04 -4.73
N GLU A 168 -24.22 10.45 -5.43
CA GLU A 168 -24.30 11.15 -6.72
C GLU A 168 -25.02 10.33 -7.79
N ALA A 169 -24.70 9.04 -7.91
CA ALA A 169 -25.38 8.15 -8.85
C ALA A 169 -26.88 8.06 -8.56
N ASN A 170 -27.26 7.94 -7.28
CA ASN A 170 -28.66 7.93 -6.88
C ASN A 170 -29.37 9.28 -7.12
N ALA A 171 -28.63 10.40 -7.09
CA ALA A 171 -29.15 11.72 -7.42
C ALA A 171 -29.50 11.85 -8.91
N TYR A 172 -28.73 11.23 -9.81
CA TYR A 172 -29.08 11.17 -11.24
C TYR A 172 -30.22 10.20 -11.53
N VAL A 173 -30.12 8.97 -11.02
CA VAL A 173 -31.11 7.91 -11.26
C VAL A 173 -31.27 7.09 -9.98
N SER A 174 -32.48 7.07 -9.43
CA SER A 174 -32.78 6.30 -8.22
C SER A 174 -32.41 4.81 -8.39
N GLY A 175 -31.63 4.27 -7.45
CA GLY A 175 -31.17 2.89 -7.47
C GLY A 175 -29.91 2.65 -8.32
N TRP A 176 -29.42 3.65 -9.06
CA TRP A 176 -28.22 3.49 -9.89
C TRP A 176 -26.95 3.27 -9.07
N GLY A 177 -26.89 3.83 -7.85
CA GLY A 177 -25.75 3.63 -6.95
C GLY A 177 -25.51 2.17 -6.57
N GLN A 178 -26.52 1.29 -6.65
CA GLN A 178 -26.35 -0.14 -6.37
C GLN A 178 -25.61 -0.89 -7.49
N VAL A 179 -25.75 -0.42 -8.74
CA VAL A 179 -25.24 -1.11 -9.93
C VAL A 179 -24.01 -0.43 -10.55
N ILE A 180 -23.79 0.87 -10.28
CA ILE A 180 -22.71 1.66 -10.90
C ILE A 180 -21.34 1.00 -10.72
N PHE A 181 -21.03 0.51 -9.51
CA PHE A 181 -19.77 -0.15 -9.22
C PHE A 181 -19.67 -1.57 -9.79
N GLN A 182 -20.80 -2.26 -9.99
CA GLN A 182 -20.82 -3.54 -10.70
C GLN A 182 -20.44 -3.32 -12.17
N SER A 183 -21.07 -2.33 -12.82
CA SER A 183 -20.74 -1.94 -14.19
C SER A 183 -19.29 -1.44 -14.31
N ALA A 184 -18.80 -0.64 -13.35
CA ALA A 184 -17.43 -0.17 -13.32
C ALA A 184 -16.41 -1.31 -13.19
N ASN A 185 -16.69 -2.33 -12.38
CA ASN A 185 -15.86 -3.51 -12.26
C ASN A 185 -15.79 -4.29 -13.58
N GLU A 186 -16.91 -4.54 -14.24
CA GLU A 186 -16.94 -5.23 -15.54
C GLU A 186 -16.19 -4.44 -16.62
N MET A 187 -16.32 -3.10 -16.64
CA MET A 187 -15.53 -2.25 -17.53
C MET A 187 -14.03 -2.36 -17.26
N ASN A 188 -13.62 -2.37 -15.98
CA ASN A 188 -12.21 -2.51 -15.61
C ASN A 188 -11.64 -3.88 -16.06
N GLN A 189 -12.40 -4.97 -15.86
CA GLN A 189 -11.98 -6.30 -16.36
C GLN A 189 -11.88 -6.33 -17.88
N ASN A 190 -12.82 -5.70 -18.60
CA ASN A 190 -12.77 -5.61 -20.05
C ASN A 190 -11.54 -4.84 -20.55
N LEU A 191 -11.18 -3.72 -19.90
CA LEU A 191 -9.99 -2.95 -20.23
C LEU A 191 -8.72 -3.80 -20.03
N LEU A 192 -8.61 -4.48 -18.90
CA LEU A 192 -7.45 -5.31 -18.58
C LEU A 192 -7.29 -6.47 -19.57
N LEU A 193 -8.39 -7.07 -20.03
CA LEU A 193 -8.37 -8.10 -21.07
C LEU A 193 -7.92 -7.54 -22.42
N LYS A 194 -8.41 -6.36 -22.80
CA LYS A 194 -8.01 -5.68 -24.04
C LYS A 194 -6.52 -5.30 -24.02
N GLU A 195 -6.03 -4.77 -22.91
CA GLU A 195 -4.63 -4.41 -22.72
C GLU A 195 -3.74 -5.63 -22.90
N ARG A 196 -3.98 -6.72 -22.16
CA ARG A 196 -3.22 -7.97 -22.31
C ARG A 196 -3.28 -8.54 -23.73
N THR A 197 -4.46 -8.48 -24.37
CA THR A 197 -4.60 -8.96 -25.75
C THR A 197 -3.76 -8.10 -26.70
N SER A 198 -3.75 -6.77 -26.51
CA SER A 198 -2.94 -5.87 -27.33
C SER A 198 -1.44 -6.10 -27.14
N GLU A 199 -0.98 -6.33 -25.89
CA GLU A 199 0.41 -6.68 -25.60
C GLU A 199 0.84 -7.99 -26.27
N LEU A 200 -0.03 -8.99 -26.27
CA LEU A 200 0.23 -10.26 -26.97
C LEU A 200 0.30 -10.04 -28.48
N LEU A 201 -0.63 -9.28 -29.06
CA LEU A 201 -0.63 -9.00 -30.50
C LEU A 201 0.64 -8.28 -30.97
N VAL A 202 1.21 -7.40 -30.16
CA VAL A 202 2.50 -6.74 -30.49
C VAL A 202 3.65 -7.75 -30.59
N LYS A 203 3.67 -8.78 -29.74
CA LYS A 203 4.74 -9.81 -29.74
C LYS A 203 4.62 -10.80 -30.90
N VAL A 204 3.42 -10.99 -31.44
CA VAL A 204 3.15 -12.00 -32.47
C VAL A 204 4.04 -11.83 -33.70
N ASP A 205 4.31 -10.60 -34.14
CA ASP A 205 5.12 -10.39 -35.36
C ASP A 205 6.61 -10.64 -35.13
N GLU A 206 7.12 -10.30 -33.93
CA GLU A 206 8.49 -10.65 -33.51
C GLU A 206 8.66 -12.17 -33.41
N GLU A 207 7.68 -12.86 -32.80
CA GLU A 207 7.69 -14.32 -32.68
C GLU A 207 7.61 -15.01 -34.05
N LYS A 208 6.81 -14.49 -34.98
CA LYS A 208 6.77 -14.99 -36.37
C LYS A 208 8.11 -14.85 -37.07
N ALA A 209 8.76 -13.68 -36.96
CA ALA A 209 10.07 -13.45 -37.58
C ALA A 209 11.14 -14.38 -36.99
N TRP A 210 11.13 -14.55 -35.67
CA TRP A 210 12.00 -15.50 -34.98
C TRP A 210 11.75 -16.95 -35.42
N TRP A 211 10.47 -17.34 -35.55
CA TRP A 211 10.09 -18.68 -35.97
C TRP A 211 10.52 -19.00 -37.40
N GLU A 212 10.34 -18.07 -38.34
CA GLU A 212 10.78 -18.25 -39.73
C GLU A 212 12.31 -18.32 -39.84
N ALA A 213 13.05 -17.49 -39.09
CA ALA A 213 14.51 -17.59 -39.03
C ALA A 213 14.97 -18.96 -38.49
N LYS A 214 14.31 -19.46 -37.45
CA LYS A 214 14.58 -20.79 -36.88
C LYS A 214 14.28 -21.91 -37.88
N LYS A 215 13.16 -21.83 -38.59
CA LYS A 215 12.76 -22.80 -39.62
C LYS A 215 13.75 -22.86 -40.78
N GLN A 216 14.22 -21.70 -41.26
CA GLN A 216 15.28 -21.64 -42.27
C GLN A 216 16.60 -22.26 -41.77
N GLY A 217 16.96 -22.03 -40.50
CA GLY A 217 18.13 -22.67 -39.88
C GLY A 217 18.03 -24.20 -39.88
N VAL A 218 16.88 -24.74 -39.48
CA VAL A 218 16.62 -26.20 -39.47
C VAL A 218 16.65 -26.77 -40.89
N GLN A 219 16.02 -26.10 -41.86
CA GLN A 219 16.04 -26.53 -43.27
C GLN A 219 17.47 -26.59 -43.84
N ARG A 220 18.29 -25.58 -43.55
CA ARG A 220 19.70 -25.55 -43.98
C ARG A 220 20.51 -26.70 -43.37
N GLN A 221 20.30 -27.00 -42.09
CA GLN A 221 21.00 -28.09 -41.42
C GLN A 221 20.62 -29.46 -42.01
N PHE A 222 19.32 -29.68 -42.26
CA PHE A 222 18.83 -30.93 -42.86
C PHE A 222 19.31 -31.13 -44.31
N LEU A 223 19.35 -30.08 -45.13
CA LEU A 223 19.88 -30.15 -46.50
C LEU A 223 21.39 -30.44 -46.52
N LYS A 224 22.14 -29.87 -45.57
CA LYS A 224 23.56 -30.15 -45.38
C LYS A 224 23.82 -31.59 -44.96
N GLU A 225 22.96 -32.16 -44.09
CA GLU A 225 23.11 -33.53 -43.59
C GLU A 225 22.77 -34.59 -44.65
N ASN A 226 21.77 -34.36 -45.51
CA ASN A 226 21.40 -35.29 -46.59
C ASN A 226 22.34 -35.25 -47.81
N GLY A 227 23.48 -34.55 -47.73
CA GLY A 227 24.52 -34.58 -48.75
C GLY A 227 24.14 -33.91 -50.08
N VAL A 228 23.10 -33.07 -50.11
CA VAL A 228 22.78 -32.26 -51.29
C VAL A 228 23.67 -31.02 -51.26
N GLU A 229 24.92 -31.17 -51.72
CA GLU A 229 25.70 -30.02 -52.16
C GLU A 229 25.03 -29.45 -53.41
N SER A 230 24.32 -28.32 -53.26
CA SER A 230 23.91 -27.52 -54.39
C SER A 230 25.17 -26.97 -55.05
N SER A 231 25.57 -27.62 -56.12
CA SER A 231 26.51 -27.15 -57.12
C SER A 231 26.04 -25.81 -57.67
N GLU A 232 26.58 -24.72 -57.15
CA GLU A 232 26.68 -23.45 -57.87
C GLU A 232 27.94 -22.73 -57.40
N ALA A 233 29.05 -23.09 -58.06
CA ALA A 233 30.21 -22.23 -58.13
C ALA A 233 30.10 -21.36 -59.41
N VAL A 234 30.78 -20.22 -59.36
CA VAL A 234 31.36 -19.43 -60.46
C VAL A 234 30.65 -18.11 -60.82
N SER A 235 31.06 -17.04 -60.12
CA SER A 235 31.73 -15.91 -60.79
C SER A 235 32.82 -15.33 -59.87
N SER A 236 34.05 -15.32 -60.41
CA SER A 236 35.38 -15.06 -59.82
C SER A 236 35.66 -13.57 -59.51
N PRO A 237 36.91 -13.11 -59.21
CA PRO A 237 37.89 -13.52 -58.18
C PRO A 237 38.54 -12.32 -57.41
N GLU A 238 39.43 -12.67 -56.46
CA GLU A 238 40.68 -11.96 -56.09
C GLU A 238 40.63 -10.83 -55.03
N SER A 239 41.13 -11.09 -53.82
CA SER A 239 42.57 -10.89 -53.54
C SER A 239 42.94 -11.11 -52.05
N THR A 240 44.11 -11.73 -51.87
CA THR A 240 45.07 -11.50 -50.77
C THR A 240 44.80 -12.05 -49.36
N GLY A 241 45.16 -13.31 -49.17
CA GLY A 241 46.42 -13.67 -48.48
C GLY A 241 46.48 -13.70 -46.94
N LYS A 242 47.03 -14.84 -46.48
CA LYS A 242 47.83 -15.10 -45.24
C LYS A 242 47.05 -15.80 -44.11
N ARG A 243 47.52 -16.85 -43.42
CA ARG A 243 48.60 -17.87 -43.53
C ARG A 243 48.45 -18.74 -42.24
N ILE A 244 48.46 -20.07 -42.38
CA ILE A 244 48.98 -21.11 -41.42
C ILE A 244 48.16 -21.42 -40.15
N GLU A 245 47.53 -22.62 -40.08
CA GLU A 245 47.94 -23.89 -39.39
C GLU A 245 47.64 -23.88 -37.87
N THR A 246 47.23 -24.94 -37.16
CA THR A 246 46.95 -26.37 -37.38
C THR A 246 46.30 -26.92 -36.09
N ARG A 247 45.73 -28.15 -36.14
CA ARG A 247 45.45 -29.12 -35.04
C ARG A 247 44.18 -28.91 -34.21
N SER A 248 43.44 -29.92 -33.74
CA SER A 248 43.41 -31.39 -33.93
C SER A 248 42.27 -31.96 -33.06
N SER A 249 41.59 -33.00 -33.56
CA SER A 249 41.01 -34.16 -32.83
C SER A 249 39.77 -34.03 -31.94
N ASP A 250 38.71 -34.72 -32.39
CA ASP A 250 38.05 -35.90 -31.79
C ASP A 250 37.67 -35.96 -30.29
N GLU A 251 36.36 -36.19 -30.12
CA GLU A 251 35.71 -37.23 -29.30
C GLU A 251 35.47 -37.04 -27.78
N ASP A 252 34.22 -37.40 -27.45
CA ASP A 252 33.73 -38.05 -26.22
C ASP A 252 33.42 -37.20 -24.97
N ALA A 253 32.13 -36.89 -24.77
CA ALA A 253 31.38 -37.38 -23.60
C ALA A 253 29.92 -36.88 -23.63
N VAL A 254 29.03 -37.83 -23.89
CA VAL A 254 27.58 -37.80 -23.73
C VAL A 254 27.22 -37.68 -22.24
N ILE A 255 26.31 -36.76 -21.89
CA ILE A 255 25.44 -36.89 -20.71
C ILE A 255 24.00 -36.57 -21.13
N VAL A 256 23.22 -37.64 -21.29
CA VAL A 256 21.76 -37.63 -21.44
C VAL A 256 21.16 -37.85 -20.05
N GLU A 257 20.32 -36.94 -19.59
CA GLU A 257 19.38 -37.23 -18.51
C GLU A 257 17.95 -37.06 -19.03
N SER A 258 17.38 -38.18 -19.46
CA SER A 258 15.97 -38.35 -19.78
C SER A 258 15.28 -39.06 -18.61
N GLY A 259 14.56 -38.30 -17.77
CA GLY A 259 13.62 -38.84 -16.79
C GLY A 259 12.19 -38.74 -17.31
N GLY A 260 11.59 -39.88 -17.67
CA GLY A 260 10.23 -39.96 -18.25
C GLY A 260 9.10 -40.15 -17.23
N PRO A 261 7.88 -40.42 -17.71
CA PRO A 261 7.03 -41.38 -17.01
C PRO A 261 6.31 -42.34 -17.97
N ALA A 262 6.41 -43.64 -17.69
CA ALA A 262 5.45 -44.64 -18.18
C ALA A 262 5.23 -45.72 -17.11
N GLN A 263 4.07 -45.62 -16.46
CA GLN A 263 3.11 -46.70 -16.21
C GLN A 263 3.66 -48.14 -16.10
N ALA A 264 3.58 -48.72 -14.89
CA ALA A 264 3.62 -50.17 -14.67
C ALA A 264 2.34 -50.63 -13.94
N GLN A 265 1.63 -51.54 -14.60
CA GLN A 265 0.57 -52.43 -14.08
C GLN A 265 1.27 -53.78 -13.82
N GLY A 266 1.04 -54.58 -12.78
CA GLY A 266 0.13 -54.56 -11.63
C GLY A 266 0.36 -55.82 -10.76
N GLY A 267 -0.51 -56.07 -9.77
CA GLY A 267 -0.74 -57.43 -9.24
C GLY A 267 -0.71 -57.64 -7.72
N ALA A 268 -1.91 -57.82 -7.17
CA ALA A 268 -2.29 -58.71 -6.06
C ALA A 268 -2.01 -58.34 -4.59
N GLY A 269 -3.12 -58.25 -3.82
CA GLY A 269 -3.20 -58.90 -2.50
C GLY A 269 -3.88 -58.13 -1.36
N GLY A 270 -5.10 -58.55 -1.00
CA GLY A 270 -5.54 -58.58 0.42
C GLY A 270 -6.46 -57.44 0.88
N GLY A 271 -7.78 -57.70 0.90
CA GLY A 271 -8.77 -56.77 1.40
C GLY A 271 -8.98 -56.78 2.91
N LYS A 272 -9.77 -55.80 3.41
CA LYS A 272 -10.79 -56.02 4.43
C LYS A 272 -11.75 -54.83 4.55
N LYS A 273 -13.05 -55.14 4.42
CA LYS A 273 -14.21 -54.36 4.88
C LYS A 273 -14.23 -54.22 6.41
N LYS A 274 -14.64 -53.04 6.89
CA LYS A 274 -15.59 -52.74 8.00
C LYS A 274 -15.27 -51.30 8.45
N GLY A 275 -16.18 -50.34 8.58
CA GLY A 275 -17.61 -50.42 8.89
C GLY A 275 -17.85 -49.65 10.19
N LYS A 276 -18.52 -48.49 10.07
CA LYS A 276 -19.51 -47.93 11.00
C LYS A 276 -19.10 -47.73 12.47
N LYS A 277 -18.95 -46.47 12.87
CA LYS A 277 -19.68 -45.84 13.97
C LYS A 277 -19.65 -44.34 13.81
#